data_AF-A0A523J6B8-F1
#
_entry.id   AF-A0A523J6B8-F1
#
_cell.length_a   1.000
_cell.length_b   1.000
_cell.length_c   1.000
_cell.angle_alpha   90.00
_cell.angle_beta   90.00
_cell.angle_gamma   90.00
#
_symmetry.space_group_name_H-M   'P 1'
#
loop_
_entity.id
_entity.type
_entity.pdbx_description
1 polymer ?
#
loop_
_entity_poly.entity_id
_entity_poly.type
_entity_poly.pdbx_seq_one_letter_code
_entity_poly.pdbx_strand_id
1 'polypeptide(L)'
;MNYFKRFKTPVTDLITFIAIINAVRQYLLLKEYDFDSWEYWNLLGYFSSIQIWDGAYWVYITTQFVHADVAHLLFNLYWIWYFGSQLERGLKKYEFLLLLLIFSITSSGLEFLISVDTGIGISGIVYGMYGYLYINHRNNDYFKLPTRVSLLILGWLILSTILSMKEIYNVAIYAHFGGLVAGVLAAYVLPKNTNRIYFLVSKILLIFILLISIMPLFYNPISYEWHGYHAYKQDEKGNVHIALKHYTKAIELNPKDAWSYYNRAYSYEDFNRKELAKDDFVMACKLDPDYCD
;
A
#
# COMPACT_ATOMS: atom_id res chain seq x y z
N MET A 1 -5.45 31.50 31.36
CA MET A 1 -4.69 30.67 30.40
C MET A 1 -5.71 29.80 29.65
N ASN A 2 -5.94 30.06 28.35
CA ASN A 2 -7.11 29.57 27.59
C ASN A 2 -7.24 28.03 27.56
N TYR A 3 -8.31 27.52 28.17
CA TYR A 3 -8.73 26.10 28.11
C TYR A 3 -8.84 25.58 26.66
N PHE A 4 -9.20 26.46 25.72
CA PHE A 4 -9.31 26.16 24.28
C PHE A 4 -7.98 25.84 23.57
N LYS A 5 -6.81 26.19 24.13
CA LYS A 5 -5.52 25.81 23.52
C LYS A 5 -5.19 24.33 23.74
N ARG A 6 -5.82 23.66 24.71
CA ARG A 6 -5.49 22.27 25.12
C ARG A 6 -6.18 21.18 24.28
N PHE A 7 -7.03 21.57 23.33
CA PHE A 7 -7.82 20.65 22.49
C PHE A 7 -7.51 20.74 21.00
N LYS A 8 -6.52 21.53 20.58
CA LYS A 8 -6.19 21.67 19.16
C LYS A 8 -5.44 20.43 18.66
N THR A 9 -5.95 19.82 17.60
CA THR A 9 -5.34 18.70 16.90
C THR A 9 -5.11 19.07 15.43
N PRO A 10 -4.32 20.13 15.15
CA PRO A 10 -4.23 20.72 13.83
C PRO A 10 -3.73 19.75 12.75
N VAL A 11 -2.91 18.76 13.10
CA VAL A 11 -2.45 17.74 12.14
C VAL A 11 -3.58 16.76 11.83
N THR A 12 -4.29 16.27 12.84
CA THR A 12 -5.46 15.39 12.66
C THR A 12 -6.57 16.10 11.88
N ASP A 13 -6.83 17.38 12.19
CA ASP A 13 -7.81 18.21 11.52
C ASP A 13 -7.41 18.44 10.05
N LEU A 14 -6.12 18.68 9.78
CA LEU A 14 -5.60 18.85 8.42
C LEU A 14 -5.75 17.58 7.58
N ILE A 15 -5.40 16.41 8.13
CA ILE A 15 -5.54 15.11 7.44
C ILE A 15 -7.02 14.85 7.12
N THR A 16 -7.90 15.09 8.08
CA THR A 16 -9.35 14.96 7.93
C THR A 16 -9.85 15.89 6.81
N PHE A 17 -9.39 17.15 6.81
CA PHE A 17 -9.77 18.13 5.80
C PHE A 17 -9.29 17.75 4.39
N ILE A 18 -8.04 17.27 4.25
CA ILE A 18 -7.50 16.80 2.97
C ILE A 18 -8.32 15.61 2.45
N ALA A 19 -8.65 14.64 3.31
CA ALA A 19 -9.48 13.50 2.92
C ALA A 19 -10.88 13.91 2.46
N ILE A 20 -11.51 14.89 3.13
CA ILE A 20 -12.81 15.43 2.72
C ILE A 20 -12.69 16.16 1.38
N ILE A 21 -11.66 17.01 1.19
CA ILE A 21 -11.43 17.68 -0.10
C ILE A 21 -11.26 16.67 -1.22
N ASN A 22 -10.47 15.61 -0.99
CA ASN A 22 -10.23 14.61 -2.03
C ASN A 22 -11.49 13.81 -2.36
N ALA A 23 -12.37 13.58 -1.39
CA ALA A 23 -13.68 12.98 -1.63
C ALA A 23 -14.64 13.90 -2.41
N VAL A 24 -14.66 15.20 -2.12
CA VAL A 24 -15.39 16.17 -2.94
C VAL A 24 -14.86 16.18 -4.37
N ARG A 25 -13.54 16.13 -4.52
CA ARG A 25 -12.88 16.08 -5.82
C ARG A 25 -13.20 14.81 -6.60
N GLN A 26 -13.24 13.64 -5.97
CA GLN A 26 -13.73 12.39 -6.57
C GLN A 26 -15.13 12.57 -7.16
N TYR A 27 -16.06 13.11 -6.38
CA TYR A 27 -17.43 13.36 -6.85
C TYR A 27 -17.51 14.33 -8.04
N LEU A 28 -16.64 15.35 -8.08
CA LEU A 28 -16.58 16.27 -9.22
C LEU A 28 -16.01 15.60 -10.48
N LEU A 29 -14.91 14.85 -10.33
CA LEU A 29 -14.24 14.17 -11.45
C LEU A 29 -15.12 13.08 -12.08
N LEU A 30 -15.98 12.42 -11.31
CA LEU A 30 -16.97 11.46 -11.82
C LEU A 30 -17.97 12.04 -12.84
N LYS A 31 -18.06 13.38 -12.95
CA LYS A 31 -18.90 14.04 -13.96
C LYS A 31 -18.22 14.16 -15.32
N GLU A 32 -16.90 14.02 -15.35
CA GLU A 32 -16.05 14.31 -16.52
C GLU A 32 -15.27 13.07 -16.98
N TYR A 33 -15.00 12.14 -16.08
CA TYR A 33 -14.17 10.96 -16.31
C TYR A 33 -14.90 9.66 -15.93
N ASP A 34 -14.56 8.59 -16.63
CA ASP A 34 -15.03 7.25 -16.29
C ASP A 34 -14.36 6.76 -15.01
N PHE A 35 -15.14 6.13 -14.13
CA PHE A 35 -14.69 5.65 -12.81
C PHE A 35 -13.58 4.60 -12.94
N ASP A 36 -13.64 3.77 -13.98
CA ASP A 36 -12.67 2.70 -14.20
C ASP A 36 -11.42 3.18 -14.96
N SER A 37 -11.34 4.46 -15.32
CA SER A 37 -10.21 5.02 -16.07
C SER A 37 -9.01 5.32 -15.17
N TRP A 38 -7.80 5.00 -15.65
CA TRP A 38 -6.57 5.41 -14.97
C TRP A 38 -6.42 6.93 -14.89
N GLU A 39 -6.96 7.69 -15.85
CA GLU A 39 -6.92 9.15 -15.82
C GLU A 39 -7.66 9.70 -14.59
N TYR A 40 -8.86 9.19 -14.30
CA TYR A 40 -9.62 9.53 -13.10
C TYR A 40 -8.82 9.28 -11.81
N TRP A 41 -8.25 8.08 -11.67
CA TRP A 41 -7.48 7.68 -10.49
C TRP A 41 -6.18 8.46 -10.32
N ASN A 42 -5.46 8.70 -11.42
CA ASN A 42 -4.18 9.43 -11.42
C ASN A 42 -4.36 10.86 -10.92
N LEU A 43 -5.45 11.53 -11.32
CA LEU A 43 -5.77 12.85 -10.81
C LEU A 43 -5.91 12.81 -9.28
N LEU A 44 -6.56 11.79 -8.73
CA LEU A 44 -6.79 11.65 -7.29
C LEU A 44 -5.55 11.24 -6.48
N GLY A 45 -4.45 10.92 -7.15
CA GLY A 45 -3.20 10.51 -6.52
C GLY A 45 -3.11 9.00 -6.26
N TYR A 46 -3.85 8.20 -7.01
CA TYR A 46 -3.73 6.73 -7.03
C TYR A 46 -3.26 6.32 -8.43
N PHE A 47 -2.20 5.51 -8.50
CA PHE A 47 -1.44 5.26 -9.74
C PHE A 47 -1.25 3.77 -9.96
N SER A 48 -1.14 3.37 -11.23
CA SER A 48 -0.87 1.98 -11.61
C SER A 48 0.54 1.54 -11.20
N SER A 49 0.74 0.23 -11.04
CA SER A 49 2.05 -0.36 -10.74
C SER A 49 3.15 0.08 -11.71
N ILE A 50 2.84 0.18 -13.00
CA ILE A 50 3.74 0.66 -14.05
C ILE A 50 4.19 2.10 -13.75
N GLN A 51 3.26 3.00 -13.48
CA GLN A 51 3.56 4.40 -13.16
C GLN A 51 4.37 4.53 -11.87
N ILE A 52 4.11 3.65 -10.90
CA ILE A 52 4.87 3.58 -9.66
C ILE A 52 6.32 3.21 -9.96
N TRP A 53 6.56 2.17 -10.77
CA TRP A 53 7.92 1.78 -11.16
C TRP A 53 8.61 2.81 -12.06
N ASP A 54 7.85 3.62 -12.79
CA ASP A 54 8.34 4.79 -13.55
C ASP A 54 8.59 6.03 -12.67
N GLY A 55 8.32 5.98 -11.35
CA GLY A 55 8.75 7.01 -10.41
C GLY A 55 7.65 7.69 -9.60
N ALA A 56 6.39 7.27 -9.72
CA ALA A 56 5.27 7.83 -8.94
C ALA A 56 5.26 7.39 -7.46
N TYR A 57 6.41 7.39 -6.79
CA TYR A 57 6.61 6.85 -5.44
C TYR A 57 5.80 7.57 -4.35
N TRP A 58 5.40 8.82 -4.59
CA TRP A 58 4.55 9.57 -3.67
C TRP A 58 3.16 8.93 -3.49
N VAL A 59 2.79 7.96 -4.34
CA VAL A 59 1.55 7.19 -4.21
C VAL A 59 1.38 6.54 -2.84
N TYR A 60 2.47 6.12 -2.19
CA TYR A 60 2.42 5.52 -0.84
C TYR A 60 1.83 6.48 0.21
N ILE A 61 1.80 7.78 -0.10
CA ILE A 61 1.20 8.83 0.74
C ILE A 61 -0.14 9.28 0.14
N THR A 62 -0.20 9.54 -1.15
CA THR A 62 -1.42 10.13 -1.76
C THR A 62 -2.59 9.16 -1.77
N THR A 63 -2.35 7.85 -1.91
CA THR A 63 -3.42 6.82 -1.90
C THR A 63 -4.20 6.77 -0.58
N GLN A 64 -3.59 7.21 0.53
CA GLN A 64 -4.22 7.27 1.85
C GLN A 64 -5.44 8.22 1.86
N PHE A 65 -5.52 9.15 0.92
CA PHE A 65 -6.60 10.13 0.81
C PHE A 65 -7.64 9.75 -0.25
N VAL A 66 -7.48 8.64 -0.95
CA VAL A 66 -8.43 8.11 -1.93
C VAL A 66 -9.35 7.11 -1.23
N HIS A 67 -10.64 7.12 -1.52
CA HIS A 67 -11.62 6.26 -0.85
C HIS A 67 -12.60 5.69 -1.87
N ALA A 68 -13.01 4.44 -1.68
CA ALA A 68 -13.89 3.76 -2.63
C ALA A 68 -15.30 4.37 -2.65
N ASP A 69 -15.79 4.79 -1.47
CA ASP A 69 -17.14 5.28 -1.29
C ASP A 69 -17.24 6.16 -0.02
N VAL A 70 -18.42 6.78 0.16
CA VAL A 70 -18.70 7.68 1.27
C VAL A 70 -18.71 6.95 2.61
N ALA A 71 -19.20 5.72 2.69
CA ALA A 71 -19.22 4.95 3.94
C ALA A 71 -17.80 4.57 4.38
N HIS A 72 -16.96 4.14 3.44
CA HIS A 72 -15.53 3.89 3.65
C HIS A 72 -14.82 5.15 4.14
N LEU A 73 -15.06 6.31 3.53
CA LEU A 73 -14.53 7.59 4.00
C LEU A 73 -14.98 7.91 5.42
N LEU A 74 -16.28 7.89 5.70
CA LEU A 74 -16.82 8.27 7.02
C LEU A 74 -16.29 7.35 8.13
N PHE A 75 -16.20 6.05 7.86
CA PHE A 75 -15.60 5.08 8.78
C PHE A 75 -14.14 5.45 9.11
N ASN A 76 -13.35 5.76 8.09
CA ASN A 76 -11.95 6.14 8.25
C ASN A 76 -11.76 7.49 8.95
N LEU A 77 -12.57 8.50 8.60
CA LEU A 77 -12.51 9.82 9.23
C LEU A 77 -12.81 9.74 10.73
N TYR A 78 -13.79 8.92 11.12
CA TYR A 78 -14.09 8.68 12.54
C TYR A 78 -12.86 8.14 13.28
N TRP A 79 -12.18 7.13 12.74
CA TRP A 79 -11.03 6.51 13.41
C TRP A 79 -9.78 7.39 13.41
N ILE A 80 -9.54 8.15 12.34
CA ILE A 80 -8.46 9.14 12.32
C ILE A 80 -8.71 10.23 13.36
N TRP A 81 -9.93 10.74 13.47
CA TRP A 81 -10.26 11.68 14.51
C TRP A 81 -10.10 11.04 15.90
N TYR A 82 -10.63 9.83 16.12
CA TYR A 82 -10.62 9.17 17.41
C TYR A 82 -9.19 8.81 17.87
N PHE A 83 -8.39 8.13 17.05
CA PHE A 83 -7.02 7.73 17.41
C PHE A 83 -5.99 8.85 17.18
N GLY A 84 -6.07 9.55 16.06
CA GLY A 84 -5.15 10.62 15.70
C GLY A 84 -5.17 11.75 16.73
N SER A 85 -6.35 12.15 17.21
CA SER A 85 -6.45 13.20 18.23
C SER A 85 -5.78 12.81 19.55
N GLN A 86 -5.79 11.52 19.91
CA GLN A 86 -5.13 11.01 21.11
C GLN A 86 -3.62 11.03 20.94
N LEU A 87 -3.12 10.53 19.81
CA LEU A 87 -1.70 10.50 19.48
C LEU A 87 -1.11 11.91 19.38
N GLU A 88 -1.79 12.84 18.70
CA GLU A 88 -1.32 14.22 18.55
C GLU A 88 -1.24 14.96 19.89
N ARG A 89 -2.15 14.67 20.82
CA ARG A 89 -2.11 15.26 22.18
C ARG A 89 -1.04 14.62 23.07
N GLY A 90 -0.82 13.32 22.92
CA GLY A 90 0.09 12.55 23.78
C GLY A 90 1.54 12.53 23.29
N LEU A 91 1.81 12.93 22.04
CA LEU A 91 3.14 12.92 21.42
C LEU A 91 3.63 14.31 21.08
N LYS A 92 4.94 14.44 20.87
CA LYS A 92 5.48 15.65 20.25
C LYS A 92 5.09 15.67 18.77
N LYS A 93 4.88 16.86 18.22
CA LYS A 93 4.44 17.05 16.82
C LYS A 93 5.28 16.25 15.80
N TYR A 94 6.60 16.24 15.94
CA TYR A 94 7.47 15.50 15.01
C TYR A 94 7.37 13.98 15.18
N GLU A 95 7.08 13.47 16.38
CA GLU A 95 6.87 12.04 16.63
C GLU A 95 5.58 11.59 15.96
N PHE A 96 4.52 12.37 16.11
CA PHE A 96 3.24 12.09 15.46
C PHE A 96 3.36 12.12 13.92
N LEU A 97 4.02 13.13 13.35
CA LEU A 97 4.27 13.20 11.91
C LEU A 97 5.12 12.03 11.40
N LEU A 98 6.13 11.61 12.18
CA LEU A 98 6.96 10.46 11.83
C LEU A 98 6.16 9.16 11.88
N LEU A 99 5.27 8.97 12.85
CA LEU A 99 4.38 7.81 12.90
C LEU A 99 3.46 7.75 11.67
N LEU A 100 2.86 8.87 11.29
CA LEU A 100 2.02 8.94 10.08
C LEU A 100 2.79 8.52 8.84
N LEU A 101 4.03 9.01 8.67
CA LEU A 101 4.88 8.64 7.53
C LEU A 101 5.25 7.14 7.57
N ILE A 102 5.64 6.62 8.73
CA ILE A 102 5.96 5.20 8.89
C ILE A 102 4.75 4.33 8.54
N PHE A 103 3.57 4.65 9.05
CA PHE A 103 2.36 3.87 8.79
C PHE A 103 1.93 3.96 7.33
N SER A 104 2.07 5.12 6.70
CA SER A 104 1.82 5.30 5.26
C SER A 104 2.72 4.40 4.42
N ILE A 105 4.03 4.44 4.65
CA ILE A 105 5.01 3.64 3.88
C ILE A 105 4.80 2.16 4.13
N THR A 106 4.62 1.74 5.38
CA THR A 106 4.51 0.32 5.72
C THR A 106 3.20 -0.30 5.29
N SER A 107 2.09 0.45 5.32
CA SER A 107 0.81 -0.03 4.83
C SER A 107 0.80 -0.16 3.31
N SER A 108 1.03 0.93 2.57
CA SER A 108 1.01 0.88 1.10
C SER A 108 2.12 0.00 0.53
N GLY A 109 3.29 -0.04 1.16
CA GLY A 109 4.40 -0.84 0.64
C GLY A 109 4.23 -2.35 0.82
N LEU A 110 3.62 -2.80 1.92
CA LEU A 110 3.30 -4.22 2.10
C LEU A 110 2.13 -4.66 1.24
N GLU A 111 1.14 -3.78 1.02
CA GLU A 111 0.10 -4.02 0.01
C GLU A 111 0.71 -4.14 -1.39
N PHE A 112 1.57 -3.20 -1.77
CA PHE A 112 2.19 -3.17 -3.10
C PHE A 112 3.12 -4.36 -3.36
N LEU A 113 3.79 -4.85 -2.32
CA LEU A 113 4.62 -6.05 -2.43
C LEU A 113 3.83 -7.27 -2.89
N ILE A 114 2.58 -7.42 -2.43
CA ILE A 114 1.81 -8.66 -2.59
C ILE A 114 0.75 -8.51 -3.68
N SER A 115 0.00 -7.42 -3.66
CA SER A 115 -1.14 -7.18 -4.54
C SER A 115 -0.75 -6.43 -5.82
N VAL A 116 0.49 -5.94 -5.92
CA VAL A 116 0.95 -5.01 -6.98
C VAL A 116 0.04 -3.76 -7.08
N ASP A 117 -0.60 -3.45 -5.95
CA ASP A 117 -1.49 -2.32 -5.75
C ASP A 117 -1.19 -1.67 -4.40
N THR A 118 -1.41 -0.38 -4.25
CA THR A 118 -1.07 0.32 -2.99
C THR A 118 -2.16 0.28 -1.93
N GLY A 119 -3.35 -0.22 -2.31
CA GLY A 119 -4.60 -0.05 -1.57
C GLY A 119 -5.05 1.41 -1.57
N ILE A 120 -6.35 1.64 -1.40
CA ILE A 120 -6.91 2.99 -1.23
C ILE A 120 -7.42 3.19 0.20
N GLY A 121 -7.16 4.39 0.74
CA GLY A 121 -7.73 4.85 1.99
C GLY A 121 -6.79 4.74 3.18
N ILE A 122 -7.09 5.53 4.21
CA ILE A 122 -6.22 5.78 5.36
C ILE A 122 -6.23 4.64 6.40
N SER A 123 -6.96 3.55 6.13
CA SER A 123 -7.22 2.46 7.06
C SER A 123 -5.93 1.77 7.55
N GLY A 124 -4.89 1.64 6.71
CA GLY A 124 -3.56 1.18 7.14
C GLY A 124 -2.93 2.06 8.23
N ILE A 125 -3.03 3.38 8.08
CA ILE A 125 -2.62 4.35 9.10
C ILE A 125 -3.46 4.18 10.38
N VAL A 126 -4.77 3.99 10.26
CA VAL A 126 -5.66 3.72 11.41
C VAL A 126 -5.22 2.50 12.20
N TYR A 127 -4.88 1.39 11.53
CA TYR A 127 -4.36 0.20 12.19
C TYR A 127 -3.00 0.43 12.85
N GLY A 128 -2.13 1.24 12.25
CA GLY A 128 -0.87 1.65 12.89
C GLY A 128 -1.08 2.50 14.13
N MET A 129 -2.03 3.44 14.10
CA MET A 129 -2.42 4.22 15.28
C MET A 129 -2.99 3.31 16.37
N TYR A 130 -3.85 2.36 16.00
CA TYR A 130 -4.40 1.37 16.93
C TYR A 130 -3.30 0.50 17.56
N GLY A 131 -2.39 -0.05 16.76
CA GLY A 131 -1.26 -0.86 17.25
C GLY A 131 -0.39 -0.09 18.23
N TYR A 132 -0.12 1.18 17.93
CA TYR A 132 0.64 2.05 18.82
C TYR A 132 -0.09 2.28 20.15
N LEU A 133 -1.38 2.65 20.08
CA LEU A 133 -2.20 2.89 21.26
C LEU A 133 -2.38 1.62 22.09
N TYR A 134 -2.50 0.46 21.47
CA TYR A 134 -2.66 -0.82 22.15
C TYR A 134 -1.49 -1.12 23.09
N ILE A 135 -0.26 -0.76 22.72
CA ILE A 135 0.90 -0.92 23.60
C ILE A 135 0.93 0.15 24.72
N ASN A 136 0.59 1.40 24.39
CA ASN A 136 0.83 2.52 25.29
C ASN A 136 -0.39 2.99 26.11
N HIS A 137 -1.59 2.44 25.89
CA HIS A 137 -2.83 2.93 26.54
C HIS A 137 -2.85 2.86 28.07
N ARG A 138 -2.01 2.01 28.68
CA ARG A 138 -1.95 1.88 30.15
C ARG A 138 -0.97 2.86 30.80
N ASN A 139 -0.10 3.48 30.01
CA ASN A 139 1.05 4.23 30.48
C ASN A 139 0.96 5.73 30.17
N ASN A 140 -0.14 6.19 29.55
CA ASN A 140 -0.32 7.57 29.13
C ASN A 140 -1.80 7.98 29.21
N ASP A 141 -2.09 9.05 29.97
CA ASP A 141 -3.44 9.53 30.22
C ASP A 141 -4.19 10.00 28.97
N TYR A 142 -3.47 10.36 27.90
CA TYR A 142 -4.07 10.74 26.62
C TYR A 142 -4.48 9.53 25.78
N PHE A 143 -3.89 8.35 26.02
CA PHE A 143 -4.08 7.16 25.20
C PHE A 143 -5.14 6.25 25.84
N LYS A 144 -6.39 6.45 25.46
CA LYS A 144 -7.55 5.71 25.97
C LYS A 144 -8.03 4.71 24.94
N LEU A 145 -7.90 3.43 25.29
CA LEU A 145 -8.34 2.32 24.45
C LEU A 145 -9.28 1.38 25.23
N PRO A 146 -10.58 1.69 25.30
CA PRO A 146 -11.55 0.80 25.94
C PRO A 146 -11.60 -0.57 25.26
N THR A 147 -11.77 -1.65 26.03
CA THR A 147 -11.83 -3.03 25.50
C THR A 147 -12.83 -3.19 24.36
N ARG A 148 -14.00 -2.53 24.43
CA ARG A 148 -15.03 -2.58 23.38
C ARG A 148 -14.54 -2.01 22.05
N VAL A 149 -13.73 -0.96 22.09
CA VAL A 149 -13.12 -0.37 20.88
C VAL A 149 -12.11 -1.33 20.29
N SER A 150 -11.25 -1.95 21.11
CA SER A 150 -10.30 -2.97 20.63
C SER A 150 -11.00 -4.18 20.03
N LEU A 151 -12.09 -4.66 20.64
CA LEU A 151 -12.89 -5.76 20.09
C LEU A 151 -13.50 -5.40 18.74
N LEU A 152 -13.97 -4.15 18.57
CA LEU A 152 -14.50 -3.68 17.29
C LEU A 152 -13.42 -3.62 16.21
N ILE A 153 -12.27 -3.01 16.49
CA ILE A 153 -11.17 -2.89 15.51
C ILE A 153 -10.61 -4.27 15.13
N LEU A 154 -10.35 -5.14 16.10
CA LEU A 154 -9.86 -6.50 15.80
C LEU A 154 -10.93 -7.35 15.12
N GLY A 155 -12.20 -7.20 15.51
CA GLY A 155 -13.33 -7.85 14.85
C GLY A 155 -13.45 -7.42 13.39
N TRP A 156 -13.30 -6.12 13.10
CA TRP A 156 -13.27 -5.58 11.75
C TRP A 156 -12.06 -6.09 10.94
N LEU A 157 -10.88 -6.21 11.55
CA LEU A 157 -9.69 -6.79 10.90
C LEU A 157 -9.94 -8.24 10.47
N ILE A 158 -10.47 -9.05 11.38
CA ILE A 158 -10.78 -10.46 11.11
C ILE A 158 -11.86 -10.57 10.03
N LEU A 159 -12.93 -9.79 10.15
CA LEU A 159 -14.04 -9.81 9.18
C LEU A 159 -13.57 -9.38 7.79
N SER A 160 -12.87 -8.25 7.68
CA SER A 160 -12.35 -7.77 6.39
C SER A 160 -11.37 -8.75 5.76
N THR A 161 -10.51 -9.39 6.56
CA THR A 161 -9.63 -10.47 6.08
C THR A 161 -10.43 -11.63 5.49
N ILE A 162 -11.46 -12.12 6.19
CA ILE A 162 -12.30 -13.22 5.69
C ILE A 162 -13.04 -12.82 4.42
N LEU A 163 -13.58 -11.60 4.35
CA LEU A 163 -14.31 -11.11 3.18
C LEU A 163 -13.40 -10.97 1.96
N SER A 164 -12.17 -10.50 2.14
CA SER A 164 -11.17 -10.37 1.07
C SER A 164 -10.67 -11.72 0.60
N MET A 165 -10.37 -12.65 1.51
CA MET A 165 -9.94 -14.01 1.14
C MET A 165 -11.02 -14.82 0.42
N LYS A 166 -12.30 -14.45 0.58
CA LYS A 166 -13.43 -15.04 -0.14
C LYS A 166 -13.80 -14.29 -1.42
N GLU A 167 -13.03 -13.26 -1.80
CA GLU A 167 -13.29 -12.43 -2.98
C GLU A 167 -14.67 -11.75 -2.96
N ILE A 168 -15.25 -11.53 -1.76
CA ILE A 168 -16.56 -10.88 -1.60
C ILE A 168 -16.40 -9.36 -1.60
N TYR A 169 -15.37 -8.87 -0.91
CA TYR A 169 -15.01 -7.46 -0.88
C TYR A 169 -13.50 -7.33 -0.97
N ASN A 170 -13.01 -6.58 -1.95
CA ASN A 170 -11.59 -6.31 -2.07
C ASN A 170 -11.14 -5.30 -1.02
N VAL A 171 -10.46 -5.78 0.03
CA VAL A 171 -9.94 -4.94 1.10
C VAL A 171 -8.42 -5.08 1.12
N ALA A 172 -7.71 -3.96 1.25
CA ALA A 172 -6.24 -3.93 1.38
C ALA A 172 -5.78 -4.52 2.73
N ILE A 173 -5.86 -5.84 2.86
CA ILE A 173 -5.60 -6.55 4.12
C ILE A 173 -4.13 -6.44 4.52
N TYR A 174 -3.20 -6.44 3.56
CA TYR A 174 -1.78 -6.34 3.85
C TYR A 174 -1.41 -4.93 4.31
N ALA A 175 -2.10 -3.91 3.82
CA ALA A 175 -2.02 -2.55 4.35
C ALA A 175 -2.43 -2.49 5.84
N HIS A 176 -3.50 -3.20 6.24
CA HIS A 176 -3.94 -3.25 7.63
C HIS A 176 -2.92 -3.93 8.54
N PHE A 177 -2.43 -5.11 8.16
CA PHE A 177 -1.41 -5.82 8.92
C PHE A 177 -0.09 -5.05 8.99
N GLY A 178 0.34 -4.46 7.87
CA GLY A 178 1.56 -3.65 7.79
C GLY A 178 1.51 -2.45 8.72
N GLY A 179 0.40 -1.70 8.68
CA GLY A 179 0.13 -0.62 9.62
C GLY A 179 0.16 -1.10 11.07
N LEU A 180 -0.62 -2.12 11.42
CA LEU A 180 -0.71 -2.66 12.79
C LEU A 180 0.66 -3.04 13.36
N VAL A 181 1.45 -3.82 12.61
CA VAL A 181 2.78 -4.27 13.03
C VAL A 181 3.71 -3.07 13.21
N ALA A 182 3.73 -2.13 12.24
CA ALA A 182 4.52 -0.92 12.35
C ALA A 182 4.13 -0.08 13.58
N GLY A 183 2.83 0.00 13.89
CA GLY A 183 2.28 0.66 15.09
C GLY A 183 2.81 0.07 16.38
N VAL A 184 2.72 -1.25 16.53
CA VAL A 184 3.21 -1.98 17.71
C VAL A 184 4.71 -1.78 17.88
N LEU A 185 5.50 -1.90 16.81
CA LEU A 185 6.95 -1.72 16.87
C LEU A 185 7.31 -0.27 17.20
N ALA A 186 6.65 0.70 16.55
CA ALA A 186 6.91 2.11 16.77
C ALA A 186 6.59 2.57 18.20
N ALA A 187 5.63 1.95 18.88
CA ALA A 187 5.34 2.20 20.30
C ALA A 187 6.50 1.92 21.26
N TYR A 188 7.45 1.05 20.87
CA TYR A 188 8.67 0.80 21.63
C TYR A 188 9.86 1.67 21.18
N VAL A 189 9.72 2.42 20.09
CA VAL A 189 10.80 3.23 19.50
C VAL A 189 10.59 4.72 19.73
N LEU A 190 9.34 5.18 19.64
CA LEU A 190 8.94 6.59 19.68
C LEU A 190 7.83 6.77 20.73
N PRO A 191 8.04 7.54 21.81
CA PRO A 191 9.33 7.97 22.32
C PRO A 191 10.18 6.76 22.74
N LYS A 192 11.49 6.97 22.89
CA LYS A 192 12.43 5.90 23.26
C LYS A 192 11.97 5.14 24.51
N ASN A 193 11.71 3.85 24.36
CA ASN A 193 11.32 3.01 25.49
C ASN A 193 12.47 2.88 26.51
N THR A 194 12.12 2.84 27.80
CA THR A 194 13.09 2.73 28.91
C THR A 194 13.75 1.35 28.95
N ASN A 195 13.06 0.30 28.52
CA ASN A 195 13.64 -1.02 28.35
C ASN A 195 14.49 -1.07 27.07
N ARG A 196 15.81 -1.10 27.23
CA ARG A 196 16.77 -1.08 26.13
C ARG A 196 16.61 -2.25 25.15
N ILE A 197 16.21 -3.43 25.62
CA ILE A 197 16.04 -4.61 24.77
C ILE A 197 14.84 -4.41 23.85
N TYR A 198 13.68 -4.04 24.39
CA TYR A 198 12.49 -3.76 23.59
C TYR A 198 12.70 -2.63 22.59
N PHE A 199 13.41 -1.58 23.00
CA PHE A 199 13.78 -0.50 22.09
C PHE A 199 14.65 -0.99 20.92
N LEU A 200 15.73 -1.73 21.19
CA LEU A 200 16.67 -2.16 20.15
C LEU A 200 16.03 -3.17 19.18
N VAL A 201 15.34 -4.18 19.70
CA VAL A 201 14.67 -5.19 18.88
C VAL A 201 13.60 -4.53 18.02
N SER A 202 12.72 -3.71 18.61
CA SER A 202 11.66 -3.05 17.86
C SER A 202 12.21 -2.07 16.83
N LYS A 203 13.31 -1.38 17.12
CA LYS A 203 13.98 -0.51 16.15
C LYS A 203 14.52 -1.30 14.95
N ILE A 204 15.17 -2.44 15.18
CA ILE A 204 15.68 -3.29 14.10
C ILE A 204 14.53 -3.82 13.24
N LEU A 205 13.48 -4.35 13.88
CA LEU A 205 12.30 -4.87 13.18
C LEU A 205 11.56 -3.77 12.41
N LEU A 206 11.48 -2.55 12.98
CA LEU A 206 10.84 -1.42 12.32
C LEU A 206 11.63 -0.94 11.08
N ILE A 207 12.97 -0.95 11.17
CA ILE A 207 13.83 -0.67 10.00
C ILE A 207 13.63 -1.76 8.94
N PHE A 208 13.60 -3.03 9.36
CA PHE A 208 13.41 -4.16 8.45
C PHE A 208 12.08 -4.10 7.70
N ILE A 209 10.96 -3.86 8.39
CA ILE A 209 9.65 -3.74 7.74
C ILE A 209 9.59 -2.51 6.82
N LEU A 210 10.22 -1.39 7.17
CA LEU A 210 10.33 -0.22 6.28
C LEU A 210 11.11 -0.55 5.00
N LEU A 211 12.23 -1.26 5.12
CA LEU A 211 13.01 -1.70 3.97
C LEU A 211 12.22 -2.64 3.06
N ILE A 212 11.51 -3.62 3.64
CA ILE A 212 10.62 -4.51 2.87
C ILE A 212 9.52 -3.73 2.16
N SER A 213 8.94 -2.73 2.82
CA SER A 213 7.85 -1.93 2.26
C SER A 213 8.31 -1.05 1.08
N ILE A 214 9.57 -0.61 1.10
CA ILE A 214 10.17 0.21 0.02
C ILE A 214 10.70 -0.68 -1.11
N MET A 215 11.16 -1.89 -0.80
CA MET A 215 11.71 -2.85 -1.77
C MET A 215 10.91 -2.99 -3.07
N PRO A 216 9.57 -3.21 -3.08
CA PRO A 216 8.81 -3.44 -4.31
C PRO A 216 8.76 -2.24 -5.28
N LEU A 217 9.17 -1.04 -4.84
CA LEU A 217 9.36 0.10 -5.75
C LEU A 217 10.52 -0.12 -6.73
N PHE A 218 11.50 -0.94 -6.35
CA PHE A 218 12.75 -1.16 -7.09
C PHE A 218 12.98 -2.62 -7.47
N TYR A 219 12.39 -3.54 -6.71
CA TYR A 219 12.51 -4.97 -6.91
C TYR A 219 11.36 -5.72 -6.22
N ASN A 220 10.50 -6.39 -6.98
CA ASN A 220 9.49 -7.27 -6.43
C ASN A 220 9.76 -8.73 -6.86
N PRO A 221 10.35 -9.59 -5.99
CA PRO A 221 10.74 -10.95 -6.34
C PRO A 221 9.58 -11.93 -6.54
N ILE A 222 8.37 -11.56 -6.08
CA ILE A 222 7.19 -12.44 -6.08
C ILE A 222 6.13 -11.99 -7.09
N SER A 223 6.29 -10.83 -7.72
CA SER A 223 5.34 -10.31 -8.72
C SER A 223 5.80 -10.68 -10.13
N TYR A 224 4.94 -11.40 -10.85
CA TYR A 224 5.18 -11.68 -12.26
C TYR A 224 5.04 -10.40 -13.09
N GLU A 225 4.17 -9.47 -12.71
CA GLU A 225 3.98 -8.17 -13.36
C GLU A 225 5.24 -7.30 -13.27
N TRP A 226 5.91 -7.29 -12.12
CA TRP A 226 7.19 -6.58 -11.95
C TRP A 226 8.23 -7.15 -12.90
N HIS A 227 8.35 -8.48 -12.95
CA HIS A 227 9.28 -9.13 -13.84
C HIS A 227 8.93 -8.89 -15.31
N GLY A 228 7.67 -8.97 -15.70
CA GLY A 228 7.21 -8.69 -17.05
C GLY A 228 7.50 -7.25 -17.47
N TYR A 229 7.14 -6.28 -16.64
CA TYR A 229 7.43 -4.86 -16.88
C TYR A 229 8.94 -4.60 -17.04
N HIS A 230 9.76 -5.15 -16.13
CA HIS A 230 11.21 -4.98 -16.21
C HIS A 230 11.82 -5.70 -17.42
N ALA A 231 11.23 -6.82 -17.87
CA ALA A 231 11.66 -7.48 -19.09
C ALA A 231 11.44 -6.57 -20.31
N TYR A 232 10.23 -6.02 -20.44
CA TYR A 232 9.87 -5.09 -21.50
C TYR A 232 10.79 -3.86 -21.54
N LYS A 233 11.04 -3.23 -20.38
CA LYS A 233 11.97 -2.09 -20.29
C LYS A 233 13.42 -2.43 -20.67
N GLN A 234 13.84 -3.69 -20.58
CA GLN A 234 15.17 -4.12 -21.01
C GLN A 234 15.23 -4.39 -22.51
N ASP A 235 14.16 -4.93 -23.10
CA ASP A 235 14.04 -5.05 -24.56
C ASP A 235 14.03 -3.69 -25.25
N GLU A 236 13.32 -2.70 -24.71
CA GLU A 236 13.39 -1.31 -25.22
C GLU A 236 14.82 -0.74 -25.21
N LYS A 237 15.69 -1.26 -24.33
CA LYS A 237 17.11 -0.88 -24.23
C LYS A 237 18.03 -1.77 -25.07
N GLY A 238 17.50 -2.79 -25.76
CA GLY A 238 18.27 -3.78 -26.51
C GLY A 238 18.98 -4.83 -25.63
N ASN A 239 18.69 -4.89 -24.33
CA ASN A 239 19.30 -5.82 -23.39
C ASN A 239 18.57 -7.19 -23.37
N VAL A 240 18.44 -7.82 -24.54
CA VAL A 240 17.62 -9.01 -24.78
C VAL A 240 17.91 -10.15 -23.79
N HIS A 241 19.19 -10.41 -23.47
CA HIS A 241 19.55 -11.46 -22.52
C HIS A 241 18.96 -11.23 -21.11
N ILE A 242 18.86 -9.97 -20.68
CA ILE A 242 18.28 -9.60 -19.39
C ILE A 242 16.76 -9.70 -19.45
N ALA A 243 16.16 -9.24 -20.56
CA ALA A 243 14.72 -9.34 -20.79
C ALA A 243 14.23 -10.80 -20.77
N LEU A 244 14.88 -11.69 -21.53
CA LEU A 244 14.56 -13.13 -21.55
C LEU A 244 14.59 -13.76 -20.14
N LYS A 245 15.54 -13.35 -19.29
CA LYS A 245 15.61 -13.82 -17.90
C LYS A 245 14.39 -13.36 -17.09
N HIS A 246 13.98 -12.11 -17.25
CA HIS A 246 12.83 -11.56 -16.55
C HIS A 246 11.50 -12.12 -17.06
N TYR A 247 11.29 -12.25 -18.38
CA TYR A 247 10.09 -12.92 -18.91
C TYR A 247 10.00 -14.37 -18.45
N THR A 248 11.10 -15.11 -18.49
CA THR A 248 11.13 -16.48 -17.96
C THR A 248 10.73 -16.50 -16.49
N LYS A 249 11.20 -15.54 -15.70
CA LYS A 249 10.82 -15.45 -14.29
C LYS A 249 9.34 -15.09 -14.09
N ALA A 250 8.79 -14.19 -14.91
CA ALA A 250 7.38 -13.84 -14.88
C ALA A 250 6.52 -15.09 -15.17
N ILE A 251 6.87 -15.86 -16.20
CA ILE A 251 6.17 -17.10 -16.59
C ILE A 251 6.31 -18.19 -15.52
N GLU A 252 7.47 -18.31 -14.86
CA GLU A 252 7.63 -19.23 -13.71
C GLU A 252 6.70 -18.87 -12.54
N LEU A 253 6.49 -17.58 -12.28
CA LEU A 253 5.62 -17.10 -11.21
C LEU A 253 4.14 -17.20 -11.59
N ASN A 254 3.81 -16.92 -12.84
CA ASN A 254 2.47 -17.07 -13.39
C ASN A 254 2.50 -17.71 -14.79
N PRO A 255 2.34 -19.05 -14.88
CA PRO A 255 2.31 -19.76 -16.15
C PRO A 255 1.10 -19.46 -17.04
N LYS A 256 0.18 -18.59 -16.60
CA LYS A 256 -1.00 -18.15 -17.37
C LYS A 256 -0.85 -16.73 -17.92
N ASP A 257 0.29 -16.08 -17.71
CA ASP A 257 0.54 -14.74 -18.23
C ASP A 257 0.86 -14.76 -19.73
N ALA A 258 -0.18 -14.66 -20.55
CA ALA A 258 -0.06 -14.63 -22.02
C ALA A 258 0.85 -13.48 -22.51
N TRP A 259 0.81 -12.33 -21.84
CA TRP A 259 1.59 -11.16 -22.20
C TRP A 259 3.09 -11.43 -22.09
N SER A 260 3.55 -12.10 -21.02
CA SER A 260 4.96 -12.47 -20.89
C SER A 260 5.41 -13.51 -21.91
N TYR A 261 4.56 -14.47 -22.28
CA TYR A 261 4.87 -15.42 -23.37
C TYR A 261 5.03 -14.68 -24.70
N TYR A 262 4.05 -13.85 -25.07
CA TYR A 262 4.03 -13.10 -26.32
C TYR A 262 5.27 -12.21 -26.47
N ASN A 263 5.60 -11.42 -25.45
CA ASN A 263 6.75 -10.53 -25.55
C ASN A 263 8.09 -11.30 -25.53
N ARG A 264 8.20 -12.40 -24.77
CA ARG A 264 9.40 -13.25 -24.81
C ARG A 264 9.62 -13.87 -26.19
N ALA A 265 8.54 -14.20 -26.91
CA ALA A 265 8.59 -14.69 -28.27
C ALA A 265 9.22 -13.65 -29.22
N TYR A 266 8.83 -12.38 -29.13
CA TYR A 266 9.49 -11.30 -29.88
C TYR A 266 10.97 -11.19 -29.54
N SER A 267 11.34 -11.21 -28.26
CA SER A 267 12.75 -11.17 -27.86
C SER A 267 13.54 -12.36 -28.43
N TYR A 268 12.90 -13.53 -28.59
CA TYR A 268 13.52 -14.70 -29.25
C TYR A 268 13.67 -14.52 -30.77
N GLU A 269 12.71 -13.91 -31.45
CA GLU A 269 12.81 -13.63 -32.89
C GLU A 269 13.97 -12.68 -33.19
N ASP A 270 14.12 -11.62 -32.40
CA ASP A 270 15.22 -10.66 -32.52
C ASP A 270 16.60 -11.33 -32.39
N PHE A 271 16.67 -12.46 -31.68
CA PHE A 271 17.89 -13.27 -31.50
C PHE A 271 17.95 -14.52 -32.38
N ASN A 272 17.11 -14.59 -33.43
CA ASN A 272 17.05 -15.67 -34.40
C ASN A 272 16.77 -17.05 -33.78
N ARG A 273 16.05 -17.09 -32.65
CA ARG A 273 15.62 -18.32 -31.96
C ARG A 273 14.17 -18.67 -32.33
N LYS A 274 13.93 -18.84 -33.63
CA LYS A 274 12.59 -18.95 -34.23
C LYS A 274 11.73 -20.08 -33.67
N GLU A 275 12.32 -21.24 -33.38
CA GLU A 275 11.57 -22.37 -32.81
C GLU A 275 11.03 -22.04 -31.40
N LEU A 276 11.85 -21.40 -30.55
CA LEU A 276 11.41 -21.00 -29.20
C LEU A 276 10.36 -19.88 -29.26
N ALA A 277 10.53 -18.93 -30.20
CA ALA A 277 9.54 -17.88 -30.42
C ALA A 277 8.18 -18.47 -30.81
N LYS A 278 8.17 -19.42 -31.77
CA LYS A 278 6.95 -20.09 -32.21
C LYS A 278 6.22 -20.78 -31.07
N ASP A 279 6.95 -21.53 -30.23
CA ASP A 279 6.36 -22.22 -29.07
C ASP A 279 5.70 -21.22 -28.09
N ASP A 280 6.36 -20.10 -27.82
CA ASP A 280 5.83 -19.05 -26.93
C ASP A 280 4.63 -18.32 -27.55
N PHE A 281 4.63 -18.03 -28.85
CA PHE A 281 3.46 -17.46 -29.54
C PHE A 281 2.25 -18.40 -29.49
N VAL A 282 2.46 -19.70 -29.75
CA VAL A 282 1.39 -20.70 -29.63
C VAL A 282 0.84 -20.75 -28.20
N MET A 283 1.72 -20.66 -27.20
CA MET A 283 1.29 -20.65 -25.80
C MET A 283 0.53 -19.38 -25.44
N ALA A 284 0.98 -18.20 -25.89
CA ALA A 284 0.30 -16.93 -25.69
C ALA A 284 -1.12 -16.95 -26.28
N CYS A 285 -1.25 -17.32 -27.55
CA CYS A 285 -2.51 -17.49 -28.27
C CYS A 285 -3.45 -18.51 -27.59
N LYS A 286 -2.91 -19.60 -27.04
CA LYS A 286 -3.69 -20.59 -26.29
C LYS A 286 -4.25 -20.05 -24.98
N LEU A 287 -3.48 -19.21 -24.28
CA LEU A 287 -3.87 -18.61 -23.01
C LEU A 287 -4.86 -17.47 -23.22
N ASP A 288 -4.64 -16.65 -24.25
CA ASP A 288 -5.46 -15.50 -24.61
C ASP A 288 -5.49 -15.36 -26.15
N PRO A 289 -6.66 -15.59 -26.78
CA PRO A 289 -6.81 -15.53 -28.24
C PRO A 289 -6.43 -14.18 -28.87
N ASP A 290 -6.37 -13.10 -28.10
CA ASP A 290 -5.99 -11.78 -28.60
C ASP A 290 -4.51 -11.72 -29.04
N TYR A 291 -3.70 -12.73 -28.66
CA TYR A 291 -2.30 -12.87 -29.09
C TYR A 291 -2.08 -13.88 -30.23
N CYS A 292 -3.13 -14.24 -30.97
CA CYS A 292 -3.04 -15.20 -32.09
C CYS A 292 -2.68 -14.62 -33.45
N ASP A 293 -2.66 -13.28 -33.58
CA ASP A 293 -2.47 -12.57 -34.85
C ASP A 293 -0.99 -12.38 -35.26
#